data_AF-A0A7Y0Q4Q0-F1
#
_entry.id   AF-A0A7Y0Q4Q0-F1
#
_cell.length_a   1.000
_cell.length_b   1.000
_cell.length_c   1.000
_cell.angle_alpha   90.00
_cell.angle_beta   90.00
_cell.angle_gamma   90.00
#
_symmetry.space_group_name_H-M   'P 1'
#
loop_
_entity.id
_entity.type
_entity.pdbx_description
1 polymer ?
#
loop_
_entity_poly.entity_id
_entity_poly.type
_entity_poly.pdbx_seq_one_letter_code
_entity_poly.pdbx_strand_id
1 'polypeptide(L)' 'MCQRCNVALEDLGEYNFRTGGATGVGGMLLGGWNQLAEGKVTFDLKICPSCRHVDFYLRS' A
#
# COMPACT_ATOMS: atom_id res chain seq x y z
N MET A 1 16.49 4.97 -2.06
CA MET A 1 17.03 6.29 -2.48
C MET A 1 15.97 6.98 -3.32
N CYS A 2 15.69 8.26 -3.06
CA CYS A 2 14.72 9.03 -3.82
C CYS A 2 15.22 9.30 -5.24
N GLN A 3 14.52 8.80 -6.26
CA GLN A 3 14.93 8.98 -7.67
C GLN A 3 14.87 10.44 -8.14
N ARG A 4 14.12 11.30 -7.47
CA ARG A 4 13.97 12.72 -7.83
C ARG A 4 15.06 13.61 -7.25
N CYS A 5 15.45 13.36 -6.01
CA CYS A 5 16.41 14.19 -5.27
C CYS A 5 17.78 13.54 -5.13
N ASN A 6 17.93 12.27 -5.49
CA ASN A 6 19.16 11.47 -5.34
C ASN A 6 19.68 11.42 -3.89
N VAL A 7 18.78 11.44 -2.91
CA VAL A 7 19.10 11.37 -1.47
C VAL A 7 18.57 10.08 -0.84
N ALA A 8 19.18 9.67 0.28
CA ALA A 8 18.68 8.57 1.09
C ALA A 8 17.25 8.85 1.57
N LEU A 9 16.41 7.81 1.59
CA LEU A 9 15.06 7.90 2.15
C LEU A 9 15.14 7.63 3.65
N GLU A 10 14.33 8.35 4.42
CA GLU A 10 14.14 8.11 5.85
C GLU A 10 13.04 7.07 6.06
N ASP A 11 13.24 6.22 7.06
CA ASP A 11 12.30 5.16 7.41
C ASP A 11 11.12 5.75 8.20
N LEU A 12 9.90 5.49 7.76
CA LEU A 12 8.68 5.84 8.50
C LEU A 12 8.11 4.65 9.28
N GLY A 13 8.62 3.44 9.05
CA GLY A 13 8.16 2.21 9.65
C GLY A 13 7.00 1.55 8.90
N GLU A 14 6.36 0.62 9.62
CA GLU A 14 5.32 -0.26 9.10
C GLU A 14 3.93 0.37 9.20
N TYR A 15 3.16 0.28 8.11
CA TYR A 15 1.79 0.74 8.06
C TYR A 15 0.87 -0.36 7.52
N ASN A 16 -0.24 -0.56 8.23
CA ASN A 16 -1.25 -1.55 7.87
C ASN A 16 -2.37 -0.88 7.07
N PHE A 17 -2.55 -1.29 5.83
CA PHE A 17 -3.61 -0.82 4.95
C PHE A 17 -4.71 -1.87 4.87
N ARG A 18 -5.96 -1.45 5.05
CA ARG A 18 -7.11 -2.31 4.83
C ARG A 18 -7.38 -2.39 3.34
N THR A 19 -7.41 -3.60 2.79
CA THR A 19 -7.81 -3.87 1.41
C THR A 19 -9.21 -4.48 1.44
N GLY A 20 -10.22 -3.69 1.07
CA GLY A 20 -11.60 -4.12 0.94
C GLY A 20 -12.41 -3.11 0.10
N GLY A 21 -13.22 -3.62 -0.84
CA GLY A 21 -14.25 -2.82 -1.51
C GLY A 21 -13.94 -2.24 -2.90
N ALA A 22 -13.36 -3.01 -3.82
CA ALA A 22 -13.50 -2.70 -5.26
C ALA A 22 -14.76 -3.38 -5.85
N THR A 23 -15.91 -3.22 -5.21
CA THR A 23 -17.20 -3.49 -5.85
C THR A 23 -17.57 -2.29 -6.72
N GLY A 24 -16.91 -2.16 -7.88
CA GLY A 24 -17.60 -1.58 -9.02
C GLY A 24 -18.78 -2.50 -9.37
N VAL A 25 -19.82 -1.94 -9.98
CA VAL A 25 -21.16 -2.53 -10.26
C VAL A 25 -21.18 -3.97 -10.84
N GLY A 26 -20.06 -4.55 -11.26
CA GLY A 26 -19.96 -5.91 -11.81
C GLY A 26 -19.66 -7.07 -10.83
N GLY A 27 -19.37 -6.80 -9.55
CA GLY A 27 -18.89 -7.85 -8.62
C GLY A 27 -19.98 -8.75 -7.98
N MET A 28 -21.26 -8.49 -8.22
CA MET A 28 -22.36 -9.06 -7.41
C MET A 28 -22.84 -10.45 -7.87
N LEU A 29 -22.28 -11.03 -8.94
CA LEU A 29 -22.83 -12.24 -9.57
C LEU A 29 -21.88 -13.44 -9.66
N LEU A 30 -20.90 -13.57 -8.77
CA LEU A 30 -20.10 -14.81 -8.71
C LEU A 30 -20.03 -15.27 -7.25
N GLY A 31 -20.76 -16.34 -6.93
CA GLY A 31 -20.67 -16.99 -5.62
C GLY A 31 -19.25 -17.50 -5.39
N GLY A 32 -18.57 -16.97 -4.36
CA GLY A 32 -17.23 -17.41 -3.96
C GLY A 32 -16.33 -16.38 -3.28
N TRP A 33 -16.72 -15.10 -3.19
CA TRP A 33 -15.81 -13.98 -2.84
C TRP A 33 -15.91 -13.49 -1.39
N ASN A 34 -16.39 -14.30 -0.45
CA ASN A 34 -16.52 -13.91 0.96
C ASN A 34 -15.20 -13.94 1.76
N GLN A 35 -14.08 -14.38 1.17
CA GLN A 35 -12.74 -14.34 1.80
C GLN A 35 -11.83 -13.22 1.29
N LEU A 36 -12.24 -12.48 0.25
CA LEU A 36 -11.45 -11.41 -0.37
C LEU A 36 -11.79 -10.00 0.14
N ALA A 37 -12.65 -9.88 1.16
CA ALA A 37 -13.18 -8.61 1.63
C ALA A 37 -12.48 -8.04 2.89
N GLU A 38 -11.60 -8.80 3.56
CA GLU A 38 -10.86 -8.36 4.76
C GLU A 38 -9.35 -8.66 4.64
N GLY A 39 -8.74 -8.28 3.52
CA GLY A 39 -7.28 -8.30 3.44
C GLY A 39 -6.71 -7.12 4.23
N LYS A 40 -5.64 -7.33 5.00
CA LYS A 40 -4.72 -6.25 5.40
C LYS A 40 -3.44 -6.46 4.60
N VAL A 41 -2.91 -5.39 4.02
CA VAL A 41 -1.58 -5.39 3.44
C VAL A 41 -0.69 -4.47 4.26
N THR A 42 0.44 -4.99 4.69
CA THR A 42 1.43 -4.23 5.45
C THR A 42 2.51 -3.75 4.49
N PHE A 43 2.84 -2.47 4.59
CA PHE A 43 3.95 -1.88 3.84
C PHE A 43 4.93 -1.22 4.79
N ASP A 44 6.21 -1.34 4.48
CA ASP A 44 7.23 -0.44 5.01
C ASP A 44 7.24 0.83 4.17
N LEU A 45 7.08 1.99 4.83
CA LEU A 45 7.05 3.29 4.18
C LEU A 45 8.39 3.99 4.37
N LYS A 46 8.89 4.59 3.30
CA LYS A 46 10.08 5.45 3.36
C LYS A 46 9.81 6.78 2.69
N ILE A 47 10.28 7.88 3.27
CA ILE A 47 10.03 9.24 2.79
C ILE A 47 11.32 9.96 2.40
N CYS A 48 11.28 10.75 1.35
CA CYS A 48 12.36 11.67 1.01
C CYS A 48 12.28 12.92 1.90
N PRO A 49 13.33 13.26 2.67
CA PRO A 49 13.30 14.45 3.53
C PRO A 49 13.26 15.76 2.74
N SER A 50 13.71 15.76 1.48
CA SER A 50 13.78 16.98 0.66
C SER A 50 12.46 17.27 -0.08
N CYS A 51 11.86 16.27 -0.74
CA CYS A 51 10.67 16.48 -1.59
C CYS A 51 9.40 15.77 -1.09
N ARG A 52 9.49 15.05 0.04
CA ARG A 52 8.39 14.30 0.66
C ARG A 52 7.75 13.22 -0.21
N HIS A 53 8.45 12.76 -1.25
CA HIS A 53 8.05 11.57 -1.99
C HIS A 53 8.08 10.34 -1.08
N VAL A 54 7.06 9.49 -1.17
CA VAL A 54 6.91 8.29 -0.33
C VAL A 54 7.00 7.05 -1.22
N ASP A 55 7.90 6.15 -0.86
CA ASP A 55 8.03 4.83 -1.47
C ASP A 55 7.36 3.80 -0.55
N PHE A 56 6.63 2.86 -1.16
CA PHE A 56 5.95 1.76 -0.47
C PHE A 56 6.67 0.45 -0.79
N TYR A 57 7.08 -0.28 0.24
CA TYR A 57 7.69 -1.60 0.11
C TYR A 57 6.73 -2.65 0.69
N LEU A 58 6.28 -3.59 -0.13
CA LEU A 58 5.46 -4.70 0.33
C LEU A 58 6.22 -5.53 1.35
N ARG A 59 5.59 -5.80 2.48
CA ARG A 59 6.13 -6.71 3.49
C ARG A 59 5.31 -8.00 3.46
N SER A 60 5.94 -9.07 2.98
CA SER A 60 5.39 -10.43 2.90
C SER A 60 5.72 -11.27 4.13
#